data_AF-K1UF45-F1
#
_entry.id   AF-K1UF45-F1
#
_cell.length_a   1.000
_cell.length_b   1.000
_cell.length_c   1.000
_cell.angle_alpha   90.00
_cell.angle_beta   90.00
_cell.angle_gamma   90.00
#
_symmetry.space_group_name_H-M   'P 1'
#
loop_
_entity.id
_entity.type
_entity.pdbx_description
1 polymer ?
#
loop_
_entity_poly.entity_id
_entity_poly.type
_entity_poly.pdbx_seq_one_letter_code
_entity_poly.pdbx_strand_id
1 'polypeptide(L)' 'MSYIKRNLENVVRQVTREYPVLLVTGPRQVGKTTMLQKLMEGTERGYVTLDDLNERNIDKDRSGTVSATA' A
#
# COMPACT_ATOMS: atom_id res chain seq x y z
N MET A 1 17.54 0.95 -13.12
CA MET A 1 17.74 0.61 -11.69
C MET A 1 16.91 -0.62 -11.36
N SER A 2 17.51 -1.63 -10.71
CA SER A 2 16.79 -2.86 -10.32
C SER A 2 15.97 -2.63 -9.06
N TYR A 3 14.79 -3.25 -8.97
CA TYR A 3 13.96 -3.25 -7.78
C TYR A 3 14.64 -4.05 -6.66
N ILE A 4 14.77 -3.46 -5.47
CA ILE A 4 15.37 -4.12 -4.30
C ILE A 4 14.23 -4.77 -3.49
N LYS A 5 14.22 -6.11 -3.46
CA LYS A 5 13.26 -6.85 -2.65
C LYS A 5 13.43 -6.53 -1.17
N ARG A 6 12.33 -6.20 -0.49
CA ARG A 6 12.28 -5.93 0.94
C ARG A 6 11.72 -7.13 1.69
N ASN A 7 12.27 -7.44 2.86
CA ASN A 7 11.70 -8.48 3.74
C ASN A 7 10.23 -8.19 4.13
N LEU A 8 9.87 -6.91 4.22
CA LEU A 8 8.52 -6.46 4.54
C LEU A 8 7.47 -6.90 3.50
N GLU A 9 7.88 -7.23 2.26
CA GLU A 9 6.96 -7.68 1.21
C GLU A 9 6.18 -8.94 1.59
N ASN A 10 6.84 -9.90 2.24
CA ASN A 10 6.20 -11.16 2.64
C ASN A 10 5.14 -10.92 3.71
N VAL A 11 5.46 -10.08 4.70
CA VAL A 11 4.55 -9.71 5.78
C VAL A 11 3.35 -8.96 5.18
N VAL A 12 3.60 -7.95 4.33
CA VAL A 12 2.51 -7.21 3.69
C VAL A 12 1.62 -8.14 2.87
N ARG A 13 2.17 -9.09 2.10
CA ARG A 13 1.38 -10.07 1.33
C ARG A 13 0.50 -10.96 2.20
N GLN A 14 0.99 -11.38 3.37
CA GLN A 14 0.21 -12.21 4.30
C GLN A 14 -0.90 -11.39 4.94
N VAL A 15 -0.56 -10.25 5.52
CA VAL A 15 -1.51 -9.36 6.21
C VAL A 15 -2.55 -8.81 5.24
N THR A 16 -2.19 -8.63 3.97
CA THR A 16 -3.11 -8.22 2.90
C THR A 16 -4.26 -9.20 2.74
N ARG A 17 -4.05 -10.51 2.96
CA ARG A 17 -5.13 -11.52 2.84
C ARG A 17 -6.09 -11.48 4.03
N GLU A 18 -5.61 -11.10 5.19
CA GLU A 18 -6.39 -11.08 6.43
C GLU A 18 -7.11 -9.75 6.66
N TYR A 19 -6.49 -8.64 6.23
CA TYR A 19 -7.01 -7.29 6.46
C TYR A 19 -7.35 -6.59 5.14
N PRO A 20 -8.56 -6.03 5.02
CA PRO A 20 -8.97 -5.27 3.84
C PRO A 20 -8.21 -3.95 3.75
N VAL A 21 -7.71 -3.42 4.88
CA VAL A 21 -6.95 -2.18 4.94
C VAL A 21 -5.64 -2.38 5.69
N LEU A 22 -4.58 -1.84 5.11
CA LEU A 22 -3.21 -1.90 5.64
C LEU A 22 -2.63 -0.49 5.68
N LEU A 23 -2.06 -0.09 6.81
CA LEU A 23 -1.36 1.18 6.95
C LEU A 23 0.15 0.91 7.08
N VAL A 24 0.94 1.43 6.14
CA VAL A 24 2.41 1.34 6.19
C VAL A 24 2.99 2.70 6.55
N THR A 25 3.65 2.77 7.71
CA THR A 25 4.33 3.96 8.23
C THR A 25 5.86 3.74 8.28
N GLY A 26 6.64 4.81 8.42
CA GLY A 26 8.09 4.74 8.60
C GLY A 26 8.83 5.98 8.08
N PRO A 27 10.17 5.99 8.07
CA PRO A 27 10.95 7.15 7.61
C PRO A 27 10.71 7.51 6.14
N ARG A 28 10.82 8.79 5.79
CA ARG A 28 10.73 9.26 4.39
C ARG A 28 11.84 8.66 3.54
N GLN A 29 11.59 8.51 2.24
CA GLN A 29 12.59 8.10 1.24
C GLN A 29 13.15 6.65 1.36
N VAL A 30 12.57 5.81 2.22
CA VAL A 30 12.96 4.39 2.33
C VAL A 30 12.31 3.49 1.27
N GLY A 31 11.48 4.02 0.37
CA GLY A 31 10.85 3.27 -0.73
C GLY A 31 9.55 2.54 -0.37
N LYS A 32 8.82 2.99 0.67
CA LYS A 32 7.54 2.38 1.11
C LYS A 32 6.49 2.38 0.00
N THR A 33 6.27 3.53 -0.63
CA THR A 33 5.31 3.69 -1.74
C THR A 33 5.68 2.82 -2.93
N THR A 34 6.97 2.78 -3.30
CA THR A 34 7.46 1.95 -4.41
C THR A 34 7.24 0.45 -4.15
N MET A 35 7.46 -0.01 -2.92
CA MET A 35 7.19 -1.41 -2.54
C MET A 35 5.69 -1.73 -2.65
N LEU A 36 4.82 -0.86 -2.12
CA LEU A 36 3.37 -1.08 -2.16
C LEU A 36 2.84 -1.08 -3.58
N GLN A 37 3.21 -0.10 -4.41
CA GLN A 37 2.83 -0.07 -5.83
C GLN A 37 3.24 -1.38 -6.53
N LYS A 38 4.44 -1.88 -6.26
CA LYS A 38 4.92 -3.15 -6.83
C LYS A 38 4.15 -4.37 -6.35
N LEU A 39 3.71 -4.38 -5.09
CA LEU A 39 2.89 -5.45 -4.53
C LEU A 39 1.45 -5.41 -5.03
N MET A 40 0.99 -4.23 -5.46
CA MET A 40 -0.37 -4.01 -5.97
C MET A 40 -0.48 -4.27 -7.47
N GLU A 41 0.63 -4.18 -8.23
CA GLU A 41 0.70 -4.63 -9.62
C GLU A 41 0.20 -6.09 -9.74
N GLY A 42 -0.91 -6.27 -10.44
CA GLY A 42 -1.55 -7.58 -10.63
C GLY A 42 -2.58 -7.97 -9.55
N THR A 43 -2.97 -7.04 -8.68
CA THR A 43 -4.07 -7.21 -7.72
C THR A 43 -5.18 -6.19 -7.98
N GLU A 44 -6.42 -6.46 -7.56
CA GLU A 44 -7.53 -5.50 -7.63
C GLU A 44 -7.49 -4.43 -6.52
N ARG A 45 -6.34 -4.26 -5.84
CA ARG A 45 -6.22 -3.37 -4.68
C ARG A 45 -5.91 -1.94 -5.09
N GLY A 46 -6.60 -1.01 -4.44
CA GLY A 46 -6.40 0.43 -4.62
C GLY A 46 -5.38 0.98 -3.63
N TYR A 47 -4.41 1.74 -4.12
CA TYR A 47 -3.48 2.51 -3.28
C TYR A 47 -4.14 3.84 -2.93
N VAL A 48 -4.12 4.20 -1.65
CA VAL A 48 -4.61 5.50 -1.17
C VAL A 48 -3.53 6.14 -0.31
N THR A 49 -3.12 7.36 -0.65
CA THR A 49 -2.22 8.14 0.21
C THR A 49 -3.05 8.93 1.22
N LEU A 50 -2.56 9.07 2.46
CA LEU A 50 -3.22 9.94 3.44
C LEU A 50 -3.09 11.43 3.08
N ASP A 51 -2.17 11.81 2.18
CA ASP A 51 -2.10 13.19 1.65
C ASP A 51 -3.37 13.54 0.84
N ASP A 52 -3.97 12.56 0.15
CA ASP A 52 -5.16 12.70 -0.69
C ASP A 52 -6.46 12.41 0.07
N LEU A 53 -6.42 12.06 1.36
CA LEU A 53 -7.64 11.85 2.16
C LEU A 53 -8.49 13.12 2.35
N ASN A 54 -7.92 14.29 2.09
CA ASN A 54 -8.68 15.54 1.99
C ASN A 54 -9.49 15.62 0.69
N GLU A 55 -9.11 14.88 -0.36
CA GLU A 55 -9.86 14.74 -1.60
C GLU A 55 -10.82 13.56 -1.48
N ARG A 56 -11.96 13.83 -0.84
CA ARG A 56 -13.10 12.91 -0.69
C ARG A 56 -13.51 12.27 -2.02
N ASN A 57 -13.09 11.03 -2.30
CA ASN A 57 -13.84 10.06 -3.13
C ASN A 57 -13.21 8.66 -3.19
N ILE A 58 -12.70 8.13 -2.08
CA ILE A 58 -12.32 6.71 -2.05
C ILE A 58 -13.57 5.84 -1.93
N ASP A 59 -14.02 5.38 -3.10
CA ASP A 59 -15.10 4.42 -3.34
C ASP A 59 -15.25 3.40 -2.19
N LYS A 60 -16.42 3.42 -1.56
CA LYS A 60 -16.81 2.47 -0.50
C LYS A 60 -16.93 1.01 -0.97
N ASP A 61 -16.70 0.71 -2.25
CA ASP A 61 -17.08 -0.55 -2.88
C ASP A 61 -15.94 -1.47 -3.31
N ARG A 62 -14.66 -1.13 -3.06
CA ARG A 62 -13.54 -2.02 -3.42
C ARG A 62 -12.83 -2.58 -2.19
N SER A 63 -13.18 -3.82 -1.86
CA SER A 63 -12.53 -4.65 -0.84
C SER A 63 -11.02 -4.78 -1.09
N GLY A 64 -10.22 -3.92 -0.47
CA GLY A 64 -8.75 -4.04 -0.46
C GLY A 64 -8.02 -2.72 -0.68
N THR A 65 -8.10 -1.78 0.27
CA THR A 65 -7.42 -0.49 0.19
C THR A 65 -6.14 -0.50 1.00
N VAL A 66 -4.96 -0.31 0.37
CA VAL A 66 -3.70 -0.20 1.12
C VAL A 66 -3.35 1.28 1.25
N SER A 67 -3.21 1.73 2.49
CA SER A 67 -2.85 3.10 2.84
C SER A 67 -1.37 3.20 3.23
N ALA A 68 -0.68 4.21 2.72
CA ALA A 68 0.68 4.53 3.12
C ALA A 68 0.75 6.01 3.51
N THR A 69 1.48 6.30 4.58
CA THR A 69 1.71 7.67 5.05
C THR A 69 3.20 7.95 5.09
N ALA A 70 3.52 9.18 4.69
CA ALA A 70 4.85 9.76 4.55
C ALA A 70 5.78 9.49 5.74
#